data_AF-A0A7V9KHQ5-F1
#
_entry.id   AF-A0A7V9KHQ5-F1
#
_cell.length_a   1.000
_cell.length_b   1.000
_cell.length_c   1.000
_cell.angle_alpha   90.00
_cell.angle_beta   90.00
_cell.angle_gamma   90.00
#
_symmetry.space_group_name_H-M   'P 1'
#
loop_
_entity.id
_entity.type
_entity.pdbx_description
1 polymer ?
#
loop_
_entity_poly.entity_id
_entity_poly.type
_entity_poly.pdbx_seq_one_letter_code
_entity_poly.pdbx_strand_id
1 'polypeptide(L)'
;MENEENIVSYTMDELKAMNARGDGKTNWDRLRTMTDEELEATIDWEEEGEWDLDSARPDVPGPHQRPTILIDNDIVAWFRAEVAGTGLGYKTRMNDVLREHMAARQERPEPVEAGTDRRAG
;
A
#
# COMPACT_ATOMS: atom_id res chain seq x y z
N MET A 1 26.01 -10.76 -3.28
CA MET A 1 25.30 -11.85 -3.96
C MET A 1 24.06 -11.22 -4.53
N GLU A 2 24.13 -10.89 -5.82
CA GLU A 2 23.09 -10.22 -6.59
C GLU A 2 21.96 -11.20 -6.90
N ASN A 3 20.71 -10.76 -6.73
CA ASN A 3 19.54 -11.43 -7.29
C ASN A 3 18.49 -10.36 -7.66
N GLU A 4 18.94 -9.39 -8.47
CA GLU A 4 18.10 -8.31 -9.04
C GLU A 4 17.60 -8.65 -10.46
N GLU A 5 17.94 -9.84 -10.97
CA GLU A 5 17.66 -10.24 -12.35
C GLU A 5 16.27 -10.89 -12.50
N ASN A 6 15.17 -10.12 -12.41
CA ASN A 6 13.87 -10.31 -13.14
C ASN A 6 12.61 -9.69 -12.49
N ILE A 7 12.71 -8.75 -11.56
CA ILE A 7 11.48 -8.05 -11.10
C ILE A 7 11.17 -6.91 -12.08
N VAL A 8 10.30 -7.18 -13.06
CA VAL A 8 9.81 -6.18 -14.03
C VAL A 8 8.50 -5.59 -13.54
N SER A 9 8.45 -4.27 -13.36
CA SER A 9 7.22 -3.55 -13.04
C SER A 9 6.37 -3.36 -14.29
N TYR A 10 5.13 -3.85 -14.27
CA TYR A 10 4.15 -3.63 -15.33
C TYR A 10 2.98 -2.80 -14.79
N THR A 11 2.48 -1.89 -15.60
CA THR A 11 1.21 -1.21 -15.34
C THR A 11 0.02 -2.15 -15.64
N MET A 12 -1.14 -1.84 -15.07
CA MET A 12 -2.36 -2.64 -15.26
C MET A 12 -2.77 -2.75 -16.75
N ASP A 13 -2.56 -1.68 -17.53
CA ASP A 13 -2.88 -1.69 -18.96
C ASP A 13 -1.87 -2.51 -19.77
N GLU A 14 -0.59 -2.48 -19.39
CA GLU A 14 0.43 -3.33 -20.00
C GLU A 14 0.18 -4.82 -19.74
N LEU A 15 -0.24 -5.20 -18.53
CA LEU A 15 -0.61 -6.58 -18.19
C LEU A 15 -1.83 -7.06 -18.99
N LYS A 16 -2.84 -6.20 -19.17
CA LYS A 16 -4.00 -6.51 -20.02
C LYS A 16 -3.60 -6.70 -21.48
N ALA A 17 -2.76 -5.81 -22.00
CA ALA A 17 -2.22 -5.92 -23.36
C ALA A 17 -1.36 -7.19 -23.53
N MET A 18 -0.59 -7.58 -22.51
CA MET A 18 0.20 -8.83 -22.47
C MET A 18 -0.67 -10.08 -22.55
N ASN A 19 -1.73 -10.12 -21.75
CA ASN A 19 -2.67 -11.24 -21.80
C ASN A 19 -3.44 -11.28 -23.13
N ALA A 20 -3.84 -10.12 -23.67
CA ALA A 20 -4.58 -10.05 -24.95
C ALA A 20 -3.74 -10.51 -26.15
N ARG A 21 -2.43 -10.29 -26.13
CA ARG A 21 -1.51 -10.73 -27.20
C ARG A 21 -0.97 -12.15 -27.03
N GLY A 22 -1.31 -12.82 -25.91
CA GLY A 22 -0.87 -14.19 -25.63
C GLY A 22 0.52 -14.32 -25.01
N ASP A 23 1.15 -13.20 -24.62
CA ASP A 23 2.48 -13.17 -23.97
C ASP A 23 2.40 -13.42 -22.44
N GLY A 24 1.20 -13.66 -21.92
CA GLY A 24 1.01 -14.03 -20.52
C GLY A 24 1.60 -15.41 -20.23
N LYS A 25 2.28 -15.56 -19.09
CA LYS A 25 2.82 -16.87 -18.63
C LYS A 25 1.72 -17.83 -18.16
N THR A 26 0.48 -17.34 -18.00
CA THR A 26 -0.65 -18.10 -17.48
C THR A 26 -1.53 -18.62 -18.61
N ASN A 27 -1.80 -19.93 -18.63
CA ASN A 27 -2.76 -20.53 -19.55
C ASN A 27 -4.19 -20.34 -19.05
N TRP A 28 -4.78 -19.19 -19.39
CA TRP A 28 -6.13 -18.80 -18.97
C TRP A 28 -7.24 -19.67 -19.57
N ASP A 29 -7.04 -20.20 -20.78
CA ASP A 29 -8.05 -21.04 -21.43
C ASP A 29 -8.20 -22.37 -20.71
N ARG A 30 -7.09 -22.98 -20.28
CA ARG A 30 -7.12 -24.18 -19.43
C ARG A 30 -7.87 -23.93 -18.12
N LEU A 31 -7.58 -22.81 -17.44
CA LEU A 31 -8.21 -22.48 -16.15
C LEU A 31 -9.72 -22.21 -16.30
N ARG A 32 -10.16 -21.61 -17.41
CA ARG A 32 -11.59 -21.36 -17.66
C ARG A 32 -12.40 -22.63 -17.95
N THR A 33 -11.75 -23.65 -18.47
CA THR A 33 -12.39 -24.94 -18.79
C THR A 33 -12.30 -25.95 -17.65
N MET A 34 -11.47 -25.67 -16.65
CA MET A 34 -11.25 -26.55 -15.50
C MET A 34 -12.46 -26.47 -14.57
N THR A 35 -12.91 -27.62 -14.11
CA THR A 35 -14.04 -27.70 -13.17
C THR A 35 -13.58 -27.43 -11.74
N ASP A 36 -14.51 -27.03 -10.87
CA ASP A 36 -14.22 -26.80 -9.45
C ASP A 36 -13.70 -28.07 -8.75
N GLU A 37 -14.19 -29.25 -9.14
CA GLU A 37 -13.74 -30.55 -8.61
C GLU A 37 -12.29 -30.86 -9.00
N GLU A 38 -11.89 -30.54 -10.23
CA GLU A 38 -10.51 -30.68 -10.68
C GLU A 38 -9.59 -29.67 -9.99
N LEU A 39 -10.10 -28.47 -9.69
CA LEU A 39 -9.36 -27.43 -8.95
C LEU A 39 -9.09 -27.86 -7.52
N GLU A 40 -10.12 -28.34 -6.84
CA GLU A 40 -10.03 -28.86 -5.48
C GLU A 40 -9.01 -30.02 -5.38
N ALA A 41 -9.01 -30.91 -6.37
CA ALA A 41 -8.08 -32.04 -6.43
C ALA A 41 -6.61 -31.64 -6.72
N THR A 42 -6.37 -30.41 -7.18
CA THR A 42 -4.99 -29.89 -7.36
C THR A 42 -4.42 -29.23 -6.10
N ILE A 43 -5.23 -29.01 -5.07
CA ILE A 43 -4.79 -28.39 -3.82
C ILE A 43 -4.19 -29.47 -2.92
N ASP A 44 -2.93 -29.30 -2.53
CA ASP A 44 -2.29 -30.12 -1.50
C ASP A 44 -2.61 -29.54 -0.11
N TRP A 45 -3.72 -30.01 0.47
CA TRP A 45 -4.17 -29.59 1.80
C TRP A 45 -3.20 -29.97 2.92
N GLU A 46 -2.30 -30.95 2.70
CA GLU A 46 -1.32 -31.39 3.69
C GLU A 46 -0.10 -30.43 3.72
N GLU A 47 0.24 -29.81 2.59
CA GLU A 47 1.32 -28.80 2.47
C GLU A 47 0.85 -27.36 2.79
N GLU A 48 -0.35 -26.97 2.36
CA GLU A 48 -0.87 -25.59 2.50
C GLU A 48 -1.22 -25.21 3.96
N GLY A 49 -1.52 -26.21 4.80
CA GLY A 49 -1.85 -26.02 6.22
C GLY A 49 -3.15 -25.25 6.47
N GLU A 50 -3.61 -25.25 7.72
CA GLU A 50 -4.77 -24.45 8.12
C GLU A 50 -4.35 -22.98 8.29
N TRP A 51 -4.93 -22.08 7.50
CA TRP A 51 -4.68 -20.65 7.67
C TRP A 51 -5.34 -20.14 8.96
N ASP A 52 -4.51 -19.86 9.96
CA ASP A 52 -4.95 -19.23 11.20
C ASP A 52 -5.29 -17.76 10.95
N LEU A 53 -6.57 -17.51 10.63
CA LEU A 53 -7.12 -16.16 10.47
C LEU A 53 -7.10 -15.33 11.77
N ASP A 54 -6.93 -15.95 12.94
CA ASP A 54 -6.79 -15.23 14.22
C ASP A 54 -5.37 -14.64 14.37
N SER A 55 -4.37 -15.33 13.82
CA SER A 55 -2.98 -14.84 13.75
C SER A 55 -2.78 -13.72 12.72
N ALA A 56 -3.68 -13.63 11.73
CA ALA A 56 -3.73 -12.53 10.80
C ALA A 56 -4.19 -11.28 11.57
N ARG A 57 -3.22 -10.56 12.15
CA ARG A 57 -3.43 -9.19 12.57
C ARG A 57 -3.32 -8.33 11.31
N PRO A 58 -4.43 -7.92 10.69
CA PRO A 58 -4.34 -6.81 9.77
C PRO A 58 -3.74 -5.66 10.58
N ASP A 59 -2.58 -5.18 10.16
CA ASP A 59 -2.14 -3.84 10.52
C ASP A 59 -3.18 -2.92 9.89
N VAL A 60 -4.32 -2.75 10.57
CA VAL A 60 -5.38 -1.85 10.16
C VAL A 60 -4.80 -0.49 10.45
N PRO A 61 -4.36 0.28 9.42
CA PRO A 61 -3.85 1.60 9.68
C PRO A 61 -4.96 2.36 10.38
N GLY A 62 -4.68 2.82 11.61
CA GLY A 62 -5.64 3.55 12.42
C GLY A 62 -6.26 4.71 11.61
N PRO A 63 -7.44 5.21 12.04
CA PRO A 63 -8.13 6.27 11.32
C PRO A 63 -7.18 7.43 11.08
N HIS A 64 -6.91 7.73 9.79
CA HIS A 64 -6.04 8.82 9.41
C HIS A 64 -6.61 10.13 9.95
N GLN A 65 -5.97 10.68 10.99
CA GLN A 65 -6.37 11.97 11.54
C GLN A 65 -6.08 13.05 10.48
N ARG A 66 -7.09 13.88 10.20
CA ARG A 66 -6.96 15.04 9.31
C ARG A 66 -7.02 16.31 10.17
N PRO A 67 -5.95 16.65 10.90
CA PRO A 67 -5.92 17.89 11.66
C PRO A 67 -6.05 19.07 10.70
N THR A 68 -6.92 20.01 11.02
CA THR A 68 -6.98 21.29 10.31
C THR A 68 -5.96 22.21 10.96
N ILE A 69 -4.83 22.41 10.27
CA ILE A 69 -3.77 23.34 10.67
C ILE A 69 -3.78 24.53 9.72
N LEU A 70 -3.53 25.73 10.24
CA LEU A 70 -3.27 26.90 9.41
C LEU A 70 -1.80 26.90 9.00
N ILE A 71 -1.55 26.98 7.70
CA ILE A 71 -0.22 27.10 7.11
C ILE A 71 -0.27 28.33 6.19
N ASP A 72 0.78 29.13 6.21
CA ASP A 72 0.88 30.29 5.33
C ASP A 72 0.87 29.88 3.85
N ASN A 73 0.31 30.75 3.02
CA ASN A 73 0.05 30.44 1.61
C ASN A 73 1.35 30.21 0.82
N ASP A 74 2.40 30.95 1.15
CA ASP A 74 3.72 30.88 0.54
C ASP A 74 4.40 29.51 0.79
N ILE A 75 4.28 28.97 1.99
CA ILE A 75 4.79 27.63 2.34
C ILE A 75 4.05 26.56 1.51
N VAL A 76 2.72 26.67 1.42
CA VAL A 76 1.93 25.73 0.59
C VAL A 76 2.30 25.85 -0.88
N ALA A 77 2.51 27.07 -1.37
CA ALA A 77 2.93 27.30 -2.76
C ALA A 77 4.31 26.70 -3.05
N TRP A 78 5.25 26.85 -2.12
CA TRP A 78 6.60 26.28 -2.22
C TRP A 78 6.57 24.75 -2.31
N PHE A 79 5.87 24.07 -1.40
CA PHE A 79 5.77 22.61 -1.44
C PHE A 79 5.05 22.09 -2.69
N ARG A 80 4.07 22.85 -3.22
CA ARG A 80 3.41 22.50 -4.49
C ARG A 80 4.35 22.61 -5.69
N ALA A 81 5.19 23.63 -5.71
CA ALA A 81 6.19 23.80 -6.75
C ALA A 81 7.25 22.68 -6.69
N GLU A 82 7.67 22.29 -5.49
CA GLU A 82 8.67 21.23 -5.30
C GLU A 82 8.23 19.86 -5.84
N VAL A 83 6.95 19.50 -5.65
CA VAL A 83 6.42 18.20 -6.09
C VAL A 83 5.82 18.22 -7.50
N ALA A 84 5.85 19.37 -8.20
CA ALA A 84 5.28 19.50 -9.53
C ALA A 84 5.96 18.54 -10.52
N GLY A 85 5.20 17.56 -11.03
CA GLY A 85 5.69 16.55 -11.99
C GLY A 85 6.20 15.25 -11.37
N THR A 86 6.26 15.14 -10.04
CA THR A 86 6.71 13.92 -9.34
C THR A 86 5.58 12.91 -9.05
N GLY A 87 4.32 13.31 -9.25
CA GLY A 87 3.14 12.52 -8.87
C GLY A 87 2.85 12.49 -7.36
N LEU A 88 3.74 13.08 -6.53
CA LEU A 88 3.60 13.15 -5.09
C LEU A 88 2.70 14.33 -4.68
N GLY A 89 1.86 14.15 -3.66
CA GLY A 89 1.06 15.25 -3.09
C GLY A 89 1.90 16.15 -2.19
N TYR A 90 1.70 17.48 -2.27
CA TYR A 90 2.43 18.46 -1.44
C TYR A 90 2.29 18.19 0.07
N LYS A 91 1.16 17.61 0.50
CA LYS A 91 0.92 17.21 1.90
C LYS A 91 1.81 16.05 2.33
N THR A 92 2.04 15.08 1.45
CA THR A 92 2.93 13.93 1.73
C THR A 92 4.34 14.44 1.91
N ARG A 93 4.81 15.29 0.99
CA ARG A 93 6.15 15.89 1.08
C ARG A 93 6.33 16.72 2.35
N MET A 94 5.33 17.53 2.70
CA MET A 94 5.33 18.31 3.93
C MET A 94 5.42 17.42 5.18
N ASN A 95 4.66 16.32 5.23
CA ASN A 95 4.74 15.38 6.35
C ASN A 95 6.12 14.72 6.46
N ASP A 96 6.77 14.40 5.33
CA ASP A 96 8.10 13.79 5.35
C ASP A 96 9.17 14.76 5.89
N VAL A 97 9.10 16.05 5.50
CA VAL A 97 9.98 17.09 6.08
C VAL A 97 9.75 17.21 7.59
N LEU A 98 8.50 17.21 8.04
CA LEU A 98 8.19 17.30 9.47
C LEU A 98 8.73 16.08 10.24
N ARG A 99 8.65 14.87 9.67
CA ARG A 99 9.23 13.66 10.27
C ARG A 99 10.73 13.73 10.38
N GLU A 100 11.40 14.17 9.32
CA GLU A 100 12.86 14.36 9.32
C GLU A 100 13.28 15.39 10.39
N HIS A 101 12.55 16.49 10.50
CA HIS A 101 12.77 17.51 11.52
C HIS A 101 12.62 16.97 12.95
N MET A 102 11.58 16.16 13.21
CA MET A 102 11.37 15.50 14.50
C MET A 102 12.50 14.50 14.81
N ALA A 103 12.88 13.68 13.83
CA ALA A 103 13.95 12.69 13.98
C ALA A 103 15.30 13.34 14.31
N ALA A 104 15.62 14.45 13.64
CA ALA A 104 16.83 15.22 13.91
C ALA A 104 16.87 15.83 15.32
N ARG A 105 15.70 16.08 15.93
CA ARG A 105 15.56 16.65 17.28
C ARG A 105 15.47 15.62 18.40
N GLN A 106 15.36 14.31 18.10
CA GLN A 106 15.05 13.25 19.08
C GLN A 106 13.78 13.51 19.91
N GLU A 107 12.95 14.45 19.47
CA GLU A 107 11.63 14.69 20.02
C GLU A 107 10.70 13.67 19.37
N ARG A 108 10.67 12.44 19.87
CA ARG A 108 9.55 11.53 19.60
C ARG A 108 8.41 12.00 20.49
N PRO A 109 7.37 12.66 19.95
CA PRO A 109 6.16 12.84 20.74
C PRO A 109 5.65 11.44 21.10
N GLU A 110 5.33 11.25 22.37
CA GLU A 110 4.50 10.11 22.79
C GLU A 110 3.29 10.07 21.86
N PRO A 111 2.91 8.90 21.30
CA PRO A 111 1.69 8.80 20.53
C PRO A 111 0.58 9.32 21.44
N VAL A 112 -0.03 10.44 21.05
CA VAL A 112 -1.25 10.92 21.69
C VAL A 112 -2.27 9.82 21.44
N GLU A 113 -2.46 8.97 22.46
CA GLU A 113 -3.51 7.96 22.54
C GLU A 113 -4.75 8.58 21.91
N ALA A 114 -5.24 7.96 20.83
CA ALA A 114 -6.42 8.42 20.13
C ALA A 114 -7.54 8.50 21.17
N GLY A 115 -7.78 9.71 21.68
CA GLY A 115 -8.74 9.97 22.72
C GLY A 115 -10.06 9.43 22.23
N THR A 116 -10.50 8.34 22.84
CA THR A 116 -11.88 7.87 22.76
C THR A 116 -12.71 8.90 23.50
N ASP A 117 -12.92 10.06 22.86
CA ASP A 117 -13.95 11.01 23.25
C ASP A 117 -15.29 10.38 22.90
N ARG A 118 -15.69 9.44 23.76
CA ARG A 118 -17.07 9.07 23.98
C ARG A 118 -17.77 10.34 24.42
N ARG A 119 -18.27 11.09 23.44
CA ARG A 119 -19.36 12.05 23.65
C ARG A 119 -20.55 11.28 24.19
N ALA A 120 -20.61 11.18 25.52
CA ALA A 120 -21.84 11.03 26.24
C ALA A 120 -22.63 12.35 26.07
N GLY A 121 -23.88 12.23 25.65
CA GLY A 121 -24.82 13.32 25.41
C GLY A 121 -25.98 12.82 24.57
#